data_AF-A8NP45-F1
#
_entry.id   AF-A8NP45-F1
#
_cell.length_a   1.000
_cell.length_b   1.000
_cell.length_c   1.000
_cell.angle_alpha   90.00
_cell.angle_beta   90.00
_cell.angle_gamma   90.00
#
_symmetry.space_group_name_H-M   'P 1'
#
loop_
_entity.id
_entity.type
_entity.pdbx_description
1 polymer ?
#
loop_
_entity_poly.entity_id
_entity_poly.type
_entity_poly.pdbx_seq_one_letter_code
_entity_poly.pdbx_strand_id
1 'polypeptide(L)'
;MSAPRKYRKLGDFYRYYTGQKRAPVLTLVVGGNHEASNHFWELYHGGWLAPNIYHMGNVGCVQVNGLRVLGLSGIFNAGDYKLGHFERLPYDGATLRSIYHVKMFDAFRASLLSPDLPIVVSHDWPQNIAHYGDLQTLLKSKPGLKADIDSGKLGSPPFMYLIKSHRPRWWFAAHHHVLFEATVPHDEVGTQTRFLALDKCIPKCHYLEVMEVDTPQPTTPSGTPTLAFDPEWLAITRALHPWFSSTMTQQELPSVADARALVAKELEWVENHIQKSSDGCIRVEDWQEFAPVAPGHDPDNETSSSNEQPPHYLNPQTTAFCKMLGIEDKVNT
;
A
#
# COMPACT_ATOMS: atom_id res chain seq x y z
N MET A 1 3.13 -7.84 -15.02
CA MET A 1 3.39 -8.70 -13.85
C MET A 1 4.76 -9.36 -13.92
N SER A 2 5.54 -9.23 -12.84
CA SER A 2 6.81 -9.93 -12.65
C SER A 2 6.57 -11.38 -12.24
N ALA A 3 6.60 -12.29 -13.21
CA ALA A 3 6.57 -13.73 -12.99
C ALA A 3 7.17 -14.45 -14.20
N PRO A 4 7.78 -15.65 -14.03
CA PRO A 4 8.21 -16.46 -15.16
C PRO A 4 7.06 -16.70 -16.14
N ARG A 5 7.31 -16.58 -17.45
CA ARG A 5 6.27 -16.58 -18.49
C ARG A 5 5.28 -17.75 -18.38
N LYS A 6 5.80 -18.97 -18.11
CA LYS A 6 5.01 -20.20 -17.94
C LYS A 6 4.04 -20.20 -16.75
N TYR A 7 4.21 -19.28 -15.79
CA TYR A 7 3.37 -19.18 -14.60
C TYR A 7 2.45 -17.96 -14.61
N ARG A 8 2.51 -17.11 -15.64
CA ARG A 8 1.61 -15.97 -15.77
C ARG A 8 0.19 -16.47 -16.06
N LYS A 9 -0.75 -15.99 -15.25
CA LYS A 9 -2.19 -16.20 -15.43
C LYS A 9 -2.88 -14.87 -15.19
N LEU A 10 -3.92 -14.58 -15.95
CA LEU A 10 -4.69 -13.34 -15.78
C LEU A 10 -5.40 -13.29 -14.42
N GLY A 11 -5.83 -14.46 -13.92
CA GLY A 11 -6.65 -14.55 -12.72
C GLY A 11 -8.06 -14.01 -12.95
N ASP A 12 -8.73 -13.62 -11.87
CA ASP A 12 -10.15 -13.26 -11.90
C ASP A 12 -10.42 -11.75 -11.84
N PHE A 13 -9.37 -10.93 -11.62
CA PHE A 13 -9.54 -9.50 -11.37
C PHE A 13 -10.22 -8.76 -12.55
N TYR A 14 -9.96 -9.17 -13.80
CA TYR A 14 -10.59 -8.56 -14.98
C TYR A 14 -12.12 -8.57 -14.92
N ARG A 15 -12.73 -9.55 -14.23
CA ARG A 15 -14.19 -9.63 -14.07
C ARG A 15 -14.72 -8.51 -13.18
N TYR A 16 -13.95 -8.08 -12.19
CA TYR A 16 -14.29 -6.93 -11.34
C TYR A 16 -14.07 -5.62 -12.09
N TYR A 17 -12.95 -5.52 -12.81
CA TYR A 17 -12.61 -4.35 -13.62
C TYR A 17 -13.66 -4.06 -14.72
N THR A 18 -14.16 -5.11 -15.38
CA THR A 18 -15.18 -5.02 -16.45
C THR A 18 -16.62 -4.95 -15.94
N GLY A 19 -16.83 -5.04 -14.61
CA GLY A 19 -18.16 -5.03 -14.01
C GLY A 19 -18.94 -6.36 -14.08
N GLN A 20 -18.35 -7.44 -14.61
CA GLN A 20 -18.95 -8.79 -14.56
C GLN A 20 -19.13 -9.30 -13.11
N LYS A 21 -18.30 -8.82 -12.18
CA LYS A 21 -18.40 -9.04 -10.74
C LYS A 21 -18.27 -7.73 -9.99
N ARG A 22 -18.82 -7.68 -8.78
CA ARG A 22 -18.64 -6.58 -7.82
C ARG A 22 -18.20 -7.16 -6.48
N ALA A 23 -17.24 -6.52 -5.81
CA ALA A 23 -16.84 -6.94 -4.48
C ALA A 23 -17.99 -6.66 -3.49
N PRO A 24 -18.40 -7.64 -2.67
CA PRO A 24 -19.57 -7.50 -1.78
C PRO A 24 -19.30 -6.61 -0.57
N VAL A 25 -18.02 -6.39 -0.24
CA VAL A 25 -17.55 -5.57 0.88
C VAL A 25 -16.45 -4.63 0.41
N LEU A 26 -16.30 -3.50 1.09
CA LEU A 26 -15.15 -2.61 0.88
C LEU A 26 -13.86 -3.41 1.10
N THR A 27 -13.01 -3.43 0.08
CA THR A 27 -11.75 -4.18 0.08
C THR A 27 -10.60 -3.21 -0.12
N LEU A 28 -9.79 -2.99 0.92
CA LEU A 28 -8.56 -2.22 0.81
C LEU A 28 -7.41 -3.12 0.32
N VAL A 29 -6.59 -2.62 -0.58
CA VAL A 29 -5.51 -3.38 -1.24
C VAL A 29 -4.19 -2.62 -1.12
N VAL A 30 -3.14 -3.34 -0.76
CA VAL A 30 -1.74 -2.94 -0.95
C VAL A 30 -1.12 -3.85 -2.01
N GLY A 31 -0.22 -3.31 -2.83
CA GLY A 31 0.46 -4.08 -3.87
C GLY A 31 1.54 -4.98 -3.32
N GLY A 32 1.70 -6.17 -3.90
CA GLY A 32 2.83 -7.06 -3.65
C GLY A 32 3.84 -7.05 -4.78
N ASN A 33 4.50 -8.19 -4.98
CA ASN A 33 5.48 -8.40 -6.05
C ASN A 33 4.88 -9.00 -7.33
N HIS A 34 3.59 -9.37 -7.34
CA HIS A 34 2.89 -9.99 -8.46
C HIS A 34 1.70 -9.14 -8.91
N GLU A 35 1.96 -7.91 -9.35
CA GLU A 35 0.91 -6.97 -9.75
C GLU A 35 0.89 -6.65 -11.24
N ALA A 36 -0.22 -6.06 -11.69
CA ALA A 36 -0.24 -5.21 -12.87
C ALA A 36 0.44 -3.88 -12.53
N SER A 37 1.79 -3.88 -12.48
CA SER A 37 2.59 -2.76 -11.97
C SER A 37 2.31 -1.42 -12.66
N ASN A 38 1.96 -1.42 -13.95
CA ASN A 38 1.51 -0.22 -14.64
C ASN A 38 0.21 0.35 -14.03
N HIS A 39 -0.78 -0.50 -13.80
CA HIS A 39 -2.07 -0.06 -13.25
C HIS A 39 -1.95 0.36 -11.77
N PHE A 40 -1.08 -0.29 -11.00
CA PHE A 40 -0.78 0.14 -9.63
C PHE A 40 -0.02 1.48 -9.61
N TRP A 41 0.85 1.72 -10.60
CA TRP A 41 1.55 2.99 -10.77
C TRP A 41 0.61 4.14 -11.15
N GLU A 42 -0.33 3.89 -12.08
CA GLU A 42 -1.41 4.83 -12.42
C GLU A 42 -2.18 5.33 -11.19
N LEU A 43 -2.22 4.52 -10.12
CA LEU A 43 -2.85 4.80 -8.83
C LEU A 43 -1.83 4.93 -7.70
N TYR A 44 -0.66 5.51 -7.96
CA TYR A 44 0.42 5.69 -6.96
C TYR A 44 -0.06 6.38 -5.68
N HIS A 45 -0.97 7.35 -5.80
CA HIS A 45 -1.57 8.08 -4.67
C HIS A 45 -2.78 7.38 -4.03
N GLY A 46 -3.18 6.22 -4.56
CA GLY A 46 -4.38 5.49 -4.19
C GLY A 46 -5.57 5.80 -5.09
N GLY A 47 -6.51 4.85 -5.16
CA GLY A 47 -7.71 4.95 -5.97
C GLY A 47 -8.42 3.60 -6.15
N TRP A 48 -9.60 3.63 -6.76
CA TRP A 48 -10.41 2.46 -7.03
C TRP A 48 -9.81 1.64 -8.17
N LEU A 49 -9.49 0.37 -7.87
CA LEU A 49 -9.12 -0.65 -8.85
C LEU A 49 -10.37 -1.20 -9.57
N ALA A 50 -11.49 -1.26 -8.84
CA ALA A 50 -12.81 -1.63 -9.30
C ALA A 50 -13.83 -1.15 -8.25
N PRO A 51 -15.15 -1.17 -8.52
CA PRO A 51 -16.15 -0.84 -7.51
C PRO A 51 -15.98 -1.68 -6.23
N ASN A 52 -15.89 -1.01 -5.09
CA ASN A 52 -15.60 -1.55 -3.74
C ASN A 52 -14.19 -2.14 -3.54
N ILE A 53 -13.24 -1.96 -4.47
CA ILE A 53 -11.85 -2.40 -4.32
C ILE A 53 -10.93 -1.17 -4.44
N TYR A 54 -10.35 -0.74 -3.33
CA TYR A 54 -9.53 0.48 -3.24
C TYR A 54 -8.06 0.13 -3.01
N HIS A 55 -7.19 0.52 -3.94
CA HIS A 55 -5.75 0.48 -3.75
C HIS A 55 -5.32 1.67 -2.88
N MET A 56 -4.56 1.40 -1.83
CA MET A 56 -4.09 2.44 -0.90
C MET A 56 -2.90 3.26 -1.43
N GLY A 57 -2.46 2.99 -2.67
CA GLY A 57 -1.29 3.63 -3.26
C GLY A 57 -0.01 2.88 -2.97
N ASN A 58 1.12 3.41 -3.44
CA ASN A 58 2.42 2.82 -3.14
C ASN A 58 2.69 2.83 -1.62
N VAL A 59 2.33 3.94 -1.00
CA VAL A 59 2.08 4.07 0.44
C VAL A 59 0.88 4.99 0.60
N GLY A 60 0.00 4.70 1.56
CA GLY A 60 -1.13 5.57 1.87
C GLY A 60 -1.72 5.32 3.24
N CYS A 61 -2.28 6.37 3.86
CA CYS A 61 -3.11 6.23 5.04
C CYS A 61 -4.53 6.75 4.77
N VAL A 62 -5.51 5.93 5.10
CA VAL A 62 -6.94 6.20 4.92
C VAL A 62 -7.67 5.95 6.24
N GLN A 63 -8.90 6.41 6.33
CA GLN A 63 -9.78 6.17 7.45
C GLN A 63 -10.99 5.33 7.04
N VAL A 64 -11.28 4.27 7.79
CA VAL A 64 -12.50 3.48 7.65
C VAL A 64 -13.35 3.72 8.90
N ASN A 65 -14.46 4.44 8.78
CA ASN A 65 -15.25 4.92 9.93
C ASN A 65 -14.37 5.62 10.99
N GLY A 66 -13.43 6.47 10.54
CA GLY A 66 -12.46 7.16 11.39
C GLY A 66 -11.27 6.31 11.88
N LEU A 67 -11.29 4.99 11.69
CA LEU A 67 -10.15 4.12 12.04
C LEU A 67 -9.06 4.27 11.00
N ARG A 68 -7.88 4.73 11.41
CA ARG A 68 -6.73 4.90 10.51
C ARG A 68 -6.12 3.55 10.13
N VAL A 69 -5.91 3.37 8.83
CA VAL A 69 -5.22 2.21 8.25
C VAL A 69 -4.07 2.73 7.40
N LEU A 70 -2.84 2.32 7.72
CA LEU A 70 -1.66 2.59 6.90
C LEU A 70 -1.38 1.38 6.00
N GLY A 71 -1.32 1.61 4.69
CA GLY A 71 -0.97 0.63 3.67
C GLY A 71 0.42 0.87 3.12
N LEU A 72 1.22 -0.19 3.03
CA LEU A 72 2.60 -0.18 2.56
C LEU A 72 2.77 -1.23 1.45
N SER A 73 2.77 -0.79 0.19
CA SER A 73 2.93 -1.67 -0.96
C SER A 73 4.40 -2.06 -1.17
N GLY A 74 4.60 -3.23 -1.77
CA GLY A 74 5.90 -3.68 -2.28
C GLY A 74 6.69 -4.59 -1.35
N ILE A 75 7.90 -4.92 -1.80
CA ILE A 75 8.91 -5.71 -1.06
C ILE A 75 10.22 -4.94 -0.96
N PHE A 76 11.01 -5.23 0.06
CA PHE A 76 12.27 -4.52 0.25
C PHE A 76 13.39 -5.04 -0.66
N ASN A 77 14.12 -4.09 -1.28
CA ASN A 77 15.39 -4.37 -1.94
C ASN A 77 16.39 -3.27 -1.61
N ALA A 78 17.53 -3.64 -1.02
CA ALA A 78 18.53 -2.68 -0.56
C ALA A 78 19.17 -1.86 -1.70
N GLY A 79 19.30 -2.43 -2.91
CA GLY A 79 19.88 -1.77 -4.07
C GLY A 79 18.99 -0.67 -4.63
N ASP A 80 17.68 -0.87 -4.58
CA ASP A 80 16.70 0.07 -5.15
C ASP A 80 16.15 1.05 -4.10
N TYR A 81 16.32 0.76 -2.81
CA TYR A 81 15.70 1.53 -1.72
C TYR A 81 16.05 3.03 -1.77
N LYS A 82 17.27 3.39 -2.16
CA LYS A 82 17.70 4.79 -2.20
C LYS A 82 17.40 5.51 -3.53
N LEU A 83 16.84 4.80 -4.51
CA LEU A 83 16.54 5.35 -5.82
C LEU A 83 15.17 6.07 -5.80
N GLY A 84 14.97 6.99 -6.74
CA GLY A 84 13.64 7.53 -7.04
C GLY A 84 12.81 6.55 -7.88
N HIS A 85 11.63 7.00 -8.30
CA HIS A 85 10.69 6.22 -9.12
C HIS A 85 10.87 6.51 -10.62
N PHE A 86 11.89 5.89 -11.21
CA PHE A 86 12.31 6.09 -12.60
C PHE A 86 11.72 5.09 -13.58
N GLU A 87 11.06 4.05 -13.08
CA GLU A 87 10.51 2.96 -13.87
C GLU A 87 9.44 3.50 -14.82
N ARG A 88 9.55 3.22 -16.12
CA ARG A 88 8.59 3.66 -17.14
C ARG A 88 8.26 2.55 -18.12
N LEU A 89 7.06 2.62 -18.69
CA LEU A 89 6.67 1.74 -19.78
C LEU A 89 7.44 2.09 -21.07
N PRO A 90 7.79 1.09 -21.89
CA PRO A 90 7.71 -0.35 -21.61
C PRO A 90 8.77 -0.78 -20.59
N TYR A 91 8.38 -1.61 -19.61
CA TYR A 91 9.32 -2.11 -18.59
C TYR A 91 10.25 -3.16 -19.18
N ASP A 92 11.55 -3.03 -18.92
CA ASP A 92 12.46 -4.16 -19.06
C ASP A 92 12.36 -5.11 -17.86
N GLY A 93 13.16 -6.17 -17.85
CA GLY A 93 13.15 -7.14 -16.75
C GLY A 93 13.58 -6.55 -15.40
N ALA A 94 14.39 -5.50 -15.38
CA ALA A 94 14.89 -4.88 -14.15
C ALA A 94 13.86 -3.90 -13.57
N THR A 95 13.37 -2.97 -14.38
CA THR A 95 12.33 -1.99 -14.02
C THR A 95 11.00 -2.64 -13.66
N LEU A 96 10.65 -3.77 -14.32
CA LEU A 96 9.47 -4.55 -13.93
C LEU A 96 9.59 -5.13 -12.51
N ARG A 97 10.81 -5.31 -11.98
CA ARG A 97 11.05 -5.72 -10.60
C ARG A 97 11.16 -4.53 -9.65
N SER A 98 11.93 -3.51 -10.04
CA SER A 98 12.22 -2.38 -9.15
C SER A 98 10.99 -1.50 -8.87
N ILE A 99 9.99 -1.49 -9.75
CA ILE A 99 8.77 -0.70 -9.61
C ILE A 99 7.94 -1.04 -8.36
N TYR A 100 7.97 -2.29 -7.90
CA TYR A 100 7.26 -2.69 -6.68
C TYR A 100 8.22 -2.77 -5.48
N HIS A 101 9.47 -2.32 -5.61
CA HIS A 101 10.37 -2.26 -4.47
C HIS A 101 10.09 -1.03 -3.62
N VAL A 102 10.08 -1.21 -2.30
CA VAL A 102 9.92 -0.13 -1.33
C VAL A 102 11.04 0.91 -1.55
N LYS A 103 10.68 2.20 -1.68
CA LYS A 103 11.64 3.30 -1.77
C LYS A 103 11.74 4.08 -0.46
N MET A 104 12.89 4.71 -0.24
CA MET A 104 13.16 5.51 0.96
C MET A 104 12.22 6.68 1.08
N PHE A 105 11.88 7.35 -0.02
CA PHE A 105 10.93 8.46 -0.04
C PHE A 105 9.57 8.05 0.54
N ASP A 106 9.07 6.88 0.15
CA ASP A 106 7.76 6.38 0.60
C ASP A 106 7.79 5.98 2.09
N ALA A 107 8.86 5.29 2.51
CA ALA A 107 9.06 4.93 3.92
C ALA A 107 9.23 6.18 4.81
N PHE A 108 9.92 7.21 4.31
CA PHE A 108 10.10 8.47 5.01
C PHE A 108 8.77 9.20 5.21
N ARG A 109 7.91 9.26 4.19
CA ARG A 109 6.55 9.82 4.31
C ARG A 109 5.74 9.10 5.38
N ALA A 110 5.74 7.76 5.36
CA ALA A 110 5.06 6.97 6.39
C ALA A 110 5.58 7.30 7.81
N SER A 111 6.88 7.58 7.95
CA SER A 111 7.49 7.86 9.26
C SER A 111 7.10 9.21 9.88
N LEU A 112 6.43 10.08 9.12
CA LEU A 112 6.00 11.41 9.57
C LEU A 112 4.62 11.39 10.21
N LEU A 113 3.86 10.30 10.04
CA LEU A 113 2.55 10.13 10.66
C LEU A 113 2.67 10.22 12.19
N SER A 114 1.59 10.65 12.82
CA SER A 114 1.49 10.60 14.27
C SER A 114 1.41 9.13 14.75
N PRO A 115 1.94 8.78 15.94
CA PRO A 115 1.98 7.39 16.42
C PRO A 115 0.64 6.67 16.59
N ASP A 116 -0.49 7.38 16.55
CA ASP A 116 -1.83 6.77 16.59
C ASP A 116 -2.17 6.08 15.25
N LEU A 117 -1.53 4.93 15.02
CA LEU A 117 -1.72 4.06 13.85
C LEU A 117 -2.18 2.68 14.34
N PRO A 118 -3.50 2.45 14.49
CA PRO A 118 -4.00 1.21 15.07
C PRO A 118 -3.74 0.01 14.14
N ILE A 119 -3.80 0.20 12.83
CA ILE A 119 -3.62 -0.86 11.84
C ILE A 119 -2.60 -0.44 10.79
N VAL A 120 -1.61 -1.30 10.58
CA VAL A 120 -0.69 -1.23 9.43
C VAL A 120 -0.81 -2.51 8.62
N VAL A 121 -0.87 -2.38 7.30
CA VAL A 121 -0.92 -3.49 6.34
C VAL A 121 0.25 -3.35 5.39
N SER A 122 1.07 -4.39 5.26
CA SER A 122 2.14 -4.48 4.27
C SER A 122 2.06 -5.78 3.49
N HIS A 123 2.71 -5.87 2.33
CA HIS A 123 2.89 -7.17 1.68
C HIS A 123 4.07 -7.94 2.32
N ASP A 124 5.24 -7.30 2.35
CA ASP A 124 6.47 -7.85 2.95
C ASP A 124 6.43 -7.81 4.48
N TRP A 125 7.23 -8.66 5.13
CA TRP A 125 7.35 -8.69 6.58
C TRP A 125 8.25 -7.56 7.08
N PRO A 126 8.05 -7.02 8.29
CA PRO A 126 9.08 -6.26 8.99
C PRO A 126 10.34 -7.10 9.20
N GLN A 127 11.51 -6.53 8.94
CA GLN A 127 12.78 -7.25 9.12
C GLN A 127 12.90 -7.78 10.56
N ASN A 128 13.38 -9.01 10.71
CA ASN A 128 13.59 -9.69 11.99
C ASN A 128 12.30 -10.03 12.78
N ILE A 129 11.10 -9.82 12.23
CA ILE A 129 9.85 -10.14 12.92
C ILE A 129 9.75 -11.62 13.31
N ALA A 130 10.41 -12.51 12.57
CA ALA A 130 10.49 -13.94 12.85
C ALA A 130 11.08 -14.26 14.23
N HIS A 131 11.91 -13.38 14.80
CA HIS A 131 12.48 -13.55 16.14
C HIS A 131 11.52 -13.17 17.28
N TYR A 132 10.35 -12.60 16.96
CA TYR A 132 9.33 -12.17 17.91
C TYR A 132 8.15 -13.17 18.01
N GLY A 133 8.29 -14.35 17.40
CA GLY A 133 7.29 -15.43 17.42
C GLY A 133 7.94 -16.81 17.55
N ASP A 134 7.20 -17.88 17.26
CA ASP A 134 7.71 -19.25 17.31
C ASP A 134 8.57 -19.58 16.08
N LEU A 135 9.85 -19.20 16.16
CA LEU A 135 10.83 -19.43 15.11
C LEU A 135 11.04 -20.92 14.80
N GLN A 136 10.91 -21.80 15.80
CA GLN A 136 11.11 -23.25 15.59
C GLN A 136 10.01 -23.82 14.71
N THR A 137 8.76 -23.50 15.01
CA THR A 137 7.61 -23.92 14.18
C THR A 137 7.65 -23.29 12.79
N LEU A 138 8.04 -22.01 12.69
CA LEU A 138 8.23 -21.35 11.40
C LEU A 138 9.25 -22.09 10.53
N LEU A 139 10.46 -22.35 11.07
CA LEU A 139 11.52 -23.01 10.30
C LEU A 139 11.22 -24.48 9.99
N LYS A 140 10.41 -25.16 10.81
CA LYS A 140 9.90 -26.49 10.48
C LYS A 140 8.98 -26.48 9.26
N SER A 141 8.11 -25.46 9.13
CA SER A 141 7.19 -25.32 8.00
C SER A 141 7.85 -24.71 6.75
N LYS A 142 8.79 -23.78 6.94
CA LYS A 142 9.47 -23.02 5.89
C LYS A 142 11.00 -22.99 6.12
N PRO A 143 11.69 -24.14 5.98
CA PRO A 143 13.13 -24.22 6.24
C PRO A 143 13.96 -23.31 5.32
N GLY A 144 13.45 -23.00 4.12
CA GLY A 144 14.11 -22.09 3.17
C GLY A 144 14.29 -20.66 3.68
N LEU A 145 13.55 -20.22 4.70
CA LEU A 145 13.71 -18.89 5.29
C LEU A 145 14.94 -18.79 6.21
N LYS A 146 15.53 -19.92 6.62
CA LYS A 146 16.60 -19.94 7.63
C LYS A 146 17.78 -19.04 7.27
N ALA A 147 18.29 -19.14 6.05
CA ALA A 147 19.46 -18.37 5.62
C ALA A 147 19.19 -16.86 5.61
N ASP A 148 17.99 -16.45 5.18
CA ASP A 148 17.59 -15.05 5.13
C ASP A 148 17.31 -14.50 6.54
N ILE A 149 16.76 -15.31 7.45
CA ILE A 149 16.59 -14.94 8.86
C ILE A 149 17.96 -14.77 9.53
N ASP A 150 18.83 -15.79 9.43
CA ASP A 150 20.15 -15.80 10.08
C ASP A 150 21.05 -14.65 9.57
N SER A 151 20.88 -14.24 8.31
CA SER A 151 21.63 -13.11 7.71
C SER A 151 20.91 -11.76 7.81
N GLY A 152 19.74 -11.69 8.44
CA GLY A 152 18.93 -10.48 8.57
C GLY A 152 18.38 -9.95 7.25
N LYS A 153 18.29 -10.76 6.19
CA LYS A 153 17.75 -10.36 4.88
C LYS A 153 16.24 -10.59 4.74
N LEU A 154 15.64 -11.38 5.64
CA LEU A 154 14.20 -11.61 5.63
C LEU A 154 13.46 -10.33 6.04
N GLY A 155 12.61 -9.83 5.15
CA GLY A 155 11.74 -8.68 5.38
C GLY A 155 12.40 -7.32 5.20
N SER A 156 11.65 -6.30 5.59
CA SER A 156 11.87 -4.90 5.29
C SER A 156 12.38 -4.12 6.51
N PRO A 157 13.64 -3.63 6.49
CA PRO A 157 14.17 -2.74 7.52
C PRO A 157 13.31 -1.49 7.80
N PRO A 158 12.83 -0.72 6.80
CA PRO A 158 12.00 0.46 7.07
C PRO A 158 10.68 0.10 7.77
N PHE A 159 10.12 -1.09 7.54
CA PHE A 159 8.89 -1.51 8.20
C PHE A 159 9.13 -1.82 9.69
N MET A 160 10.25 -2.46 10.04
CA MET A 160 10.62 -2.65 11.44
C MET A 160 10.91 -1.30 12.13
N TYR A 161 11.49 -0.34 11.41
CA TYR A 161 11.62 1.03 11.91
C TYR A 161 10.25 1.67 12.21
N LEU A 162 9.26 1.50 11.34
CA LEU A 162 7.89 1.99 11.56
C LEU A 162 7.23 1.33 12.78
N ILE A 163 7.38 0.00 12.98
CA ILE A 163 6.90 -0.68 14.19
C ILE A 163 7.47 -0.02 15.44
N LYS A 164 8.79 0.20 15.49
CA LYS A 164 9.45 0.75 16.68
C LYS A 164 9.10 2.21 16.95
N SER A 165 8.89 3.00 15.90
CA SER A 165 8.64 4.44 16.01
C SER A 165 7.17 4.77 16.25
N HIS A 166 6.24 4.06 15.61
CA HIS A 166 4.80 4.35 15.67
C HIS A 166 4.05 3.40 16.59
N ARG A 167 4.64 2.25 16.95
CA ARG A 167 4.06 1.29 17.90
C ARG A 167 2.61 0.90 17.57
N PRO A 168 2.32 0.51 16.32
CA PRO A 168 0.95 0.22 15.91
C PRO A 168 0.36 -0.95 16.71
N ARG A 169 -0.95 -0.96 16.96
CA ARG A 169 -1.59 -2.06 17.67
C ARG A 169 -1.49 -3.37 16.89
N TRP A 170 -1.74 -3.28 15.58
CA TRP A 170 -1.70 -4.40 14.66
C TRP A 170 -0.82 -4.13 13.45
N TRP A 171 -0.06 -5.15 13.04
CA TRP A 171 0.65 -5.20 11.78
C TRP A 171 0.27 -6.47 11.02
N PHE A 172 -0.31 -6.32 9.83
CA PHE A 172 -0.68 -7.43 8.95
C PHE A 172 0.27 -7.54 7.77
N ALA A 173 0.70 -8.75 7.45
CA ALA A 173 1.57 -9.02 6.30
C ALA A 173 1.24 -10.32 5.55
N ALA A 174 1.92 -10.57 4.45
CA ALA A 174 1.76 -11.79 3.65
C ALA A 174 3.11 -12.25 3.07
N HIS A 175 3.20 -12.42 1.75
CA HIS A 175 4.39 -12.74 0.96
C HIS A 175 5.02 -14.13 1.16
N HIS A 176 5.30 -14.57 2.38
CA HIS A 176 6.04 -15.81 2.65
C HIS A 176 5.19 -17.09 2.63
N HIS A 177 3.89 -16.97 2.36
CA HIS A 177 2.93 -18.07 2.23
C HIS A 177 2.95 -19.00 3.46
N VAL A 178 2.85 -18.41 4.64
CA VAL A 178 2.82 -19.10 5.94
C VAL A 178 2.07 -18.25 6.95
N LEU A 179 1.17 -18.88 7.71
CA LEU A 179 0.59 -18.26 8.89
C LEU A 179 1.69 -18.08 9.94
N PHE A 180 1.90 -16.87 10.40
CA PHE A 180 2.86 -16.59 11.46
C PHE A 180 2.40 -15.45 12.34
N GLU A 181 2.46 -15.69 13.64
CA GLU A 181 2.12 -14.71 14.67
C GLU A 181 3.39 -14.33 15.43
N ALA A 182 3.50 -13.03 15.74
CA ALA A 182 4.58 -12.50 16.55
C ALA A 182 4.10 -11.33 17.39
N THR A 183 4.82 -11.03 18.46
CA THR A 183 4.53 -9.90 19.33
C THR A 183 5.79 -9.09 19.57
N VAL A 184 5.76 -7.82 19.19
CA VAL A 184 6.87 -6.88 19.40
C VAL A 184 6.56 -6.03 20.63
N PRO A 185 7.23 -6.25 21.77
CA PRO A 185 7.08 -5.40 22.95
C PRO A 185 7.75 -4.05 22.73
N HIS A 186 7.12 -2.96 23.20
CA HIS A 186 7.63 -1.59 23.07
C HIS A 186 8.13 -0.99 24.38
N ASP A 187 7.54 -1.39 25.51
CA ASP A 187 7.96 -0.97 26.84
C ASP A 187 7.62 -2.01 27.90
N GLU A 188 8.17 -1.83 29.10
CA GLU A 188 7.93 -2.67 30.27
C GLU A 188 6.48 -2.57 30.79
N VAL A 189 5.74 -1.55 30.34
CA VAL A 189 4.34 -1.29 30.72
C VAL A 189 3.36 -2.13 29.88
N GLY A 190 3.88 -2.93 28.94
CA GLY A 190 3.11 -3.93 28.21
C GLY A 190 2.48 -3.43 26.91
N THR A 191 2.89 -2.25 26.40
CA THR A 191 2.48 -1.86 25.04
C THR A 191 3.23 -2.73 24.02
N GLN A 192 2.49 -3.19 23.01
CA GLN A 192 3.01 -4.17 22.05
C GLN A 192 2.33 -4.01 20.69
N THR A 193 3.07 -4.35 19.63
CA THR A 193 2.49 -4.59 18.30
C THR A 193 2.23 -6.08 18.13
N ARG A 194 1.00 -6.42 17.77
CA ARG A 194 0.64 -7.78 17.35
C ARG A 194 0.85 -7.91 15.85
N PHE A 195 1.69 -8.85 15.45
CA PHE A 195 1.97 -9.14 14.05
C PHE A 195 1.26 -10.43 13.64
N LEU A 196 0.58 -10.38 12.48
CA LEU A 196 -0.04 -11.54 11.86
C LEU A 196 0.30 -11.56 10.36
N ALA A 197 0.97 -12.62 9.93
CA ALA A 197 1.16 -12.91 8.53
C ALA A 197 0.21 -14.02 8.08
N LEU A 198 -0.42 -13.86 6.92
CA LEU A 198 -1.33 -14.84 6.35
C LEU A 198 -0.69 -15.61 5.19
N ASP A 199 -1.25 -16.80 4.94
CA ASP A 199 -0.88 -17.65 3.81
C ASP A 199 -1.59 -17.19 2.51
N LYS A 200 -1.22 -17.78 1.38
CA LYS A 200 -1.83 -17.53 0.08
C LYS A 200 -3.24 -18.12 0.03
N CYS A 201 -4.15 -17.45 -0.69
CA CYS A 201 -5.51 -17.92 -0.98
C CYS A 201 -5.54 -19.18 -1.88
N ILE A 202 -5.17 -20.33 -1.32
CA ILE A 202 -5.23 -21.65 -1.95
C ILE A 202 -5.88 -22.65 -0.98
N PRO A 203 -6.45 -23.77 -1.50
CA PRO A 203 -7.09 -24.76 -0.64
C PRO A 203 -6.16 -25.27 0.45
N LYS A 204 -6.70 -25.44 1.67
CA LYS A 204 -6.00 -25.96 2.87
C LYS A 204 -4.87 -25.06 3.43
N CYS A 205 -4.87 -23.78 3.07
CA CYS A 205 -3.98 -22.76 3.66
C CYS A 205 -4.77 -21.79 4.56
N HIS A 206 -4.09 -21.20 5.53
CA HIS A 206 -4.66 -20.21 6.46
C HIS A 206 -4.49 -18.79 5.90
N TYR A 207 -5.41 -18.39 5.00
CA TYR A 207 -5.30 -17.15 4.23
C TYR A 207 -6.30 -16.05 4.62
N LEU A 208 -7.18 -16.33 5.59
CA LEU A 208 -8.22 -15.41 6.04
C LEU A 208 -8.29 -15.44 7.57
N GLU A 209 -8.28 -14.26 8.17
CA GLU A 209 -8.53 -14.03 9.58
C GLU A 209 -9.65 -12.99 9.70
N VAL A 210 -10.53 -13.18 10.69
CA VAL A 210 -11.62 -12.24 11.00
C VAL A 210 -11.44 -11.75 12.42
N MET A 211 -11.42 -10.44 12.59
CA MET A 211 -11.26 -9.81 13.91
C MET A 211 -12.24 -8.66 14.10
N GLU A 212 -12.59 -8.44 15.35
CA GLU A 212 -13.39 -7.30 15.79
C GLU A 212 -12.45 -6.16 16.18
N VAL A 213 -12.72 -4.97 15.65
CA VAL A 213 -11.95 -3.75 15.93
C VAL A 213 -12.92 -2.61 16.17
N ASP A 214 -12.73 -1.90 17.28
CA ASP A 214 -13.52 -0.70 17.57
C ASP A 214 -13.20 0.42 16.58
N THR A 215 -14.24 1.07 16.07
CA THR A 215 -14.10 2.24 15.19
C THR A 215 -14.49 3.52 15.91
N PRO A 216 -13.77 4.64 15.71
CA PRO A 216 -14.11 5.92 16.33
C PRO A 216 -15.49 6.45 15.94
N GLN A 217 -15.93 6.17 14.71
CA GLN A 217 -17.26 6.54 14.22
C GLN A 217 -18.13 5.29 14.03
N PRO A 218 -19.43 5.36 14.32
CA PRO A 218 -20.34 4.26 14.03
C PRO A 218 -20.48 4.08 12.52
N THR A 219 -20.80 2.86 12.11
CA THR A 219 -21.17 2.60 10.72
C THR A 219 -22.44 3.37 10.35
N THR A 220 -22.57 3.76 9.08
CA THR A 220 -23.80 4.39 8.58
C THR A 220 -25.03 3.51 8.85
N PRO A 221 -26.26 4.06 8.89
CA PRO A 221 -27.48 3.27 9.10
C PRO A 221 -27.67 2.13 8.09
N SER A 222 -27.04 2.22 6.91
CA SER A 222 -27.03 1.14 5.90
C SER A 222 -26.05 0.00 6.21
N GLY A 223 -25.26 0.10 7.28
CA GLY A 223 -24.20 -0.85 7.63
C GLY A 223 -22.98 -0.78 6.70
N THR A 224 -22.90 0.22 5.81
CA THR A 224 -21.78 0.35 4.87
C THR A 224 -20.65 1.18 5.51
N PRO A 225 -19.39 0.67 5.54
CA PRO A 225 -18.26 1.44 6.02
C PRO A 225 -17.99 2.67 5.15
N THR A 226 -17.69 3.80 5.79
CA THR A 226 -17.27 5.03 5.13
C THR A 226 -15.76 5.02 4.94
N LEU A 227 -15.29 5.13 3.70
CA LEU A 227 -13.88 5.34 3.38
C LEU A 227 -13.60 6.83 3.20
N ALA A 228 -12.63 7.35 3.95
CA ALA A 228 -12.20 8.74 3.91
C ALA A 228 -10.68 8.85 3.80
N PHE A 229 -10.20 9.96 3.24
CA PHE A 229 -8.79 10.31 3.31
C PHE A 229 -8.40 10.70 4.73
N ASP A 230 -7.18 10.36 5.13
CA ASP A 230 -6.59 10.83 6.37
C ASP A 230 -6.00 12.25 6.18
N PRO A 231 -6.44 13.28 6.93
CA PRO A 231 -5.96 14.65 6.74
C PRO A 231 -4.44 14.82 6.93
N GLU A 232 -3.85 14.10 7.90
CA GLU A 232 -2.39 14.13 8.13
C GLU A 232 -1.65 13.51 6.95
N TRP A 233 -2.17 12.42 6.37
CA TRP A 233 -1.60 11.84 5.16
C TRP A 233 -1.70 12.76 3.94
N LEU A 234 -2.82 13.47 3.76
CA LEU A 234 -2.95 14.48 2.71
C LEU A 234 -1.91 15.60 2.89
N ALA A 235 -1.72 16.06 4.13
CA ALA A 235 -0.70 17.06 4.47
C ALA A 235 0.72 16.57 4.19
N ILE A 236 1.07 15.33 4.58
CA ILE A 236 2.37 14.69 4.27
C ILE A 236 2.59 14.60 2.77
N THR A 237 1.56 14.20 2.03
CA THR A 237 1.61 14.07 0.57
C THR A 237 1.89 15.41 -0.10
N ARG A 238 1.21 16.47 0.32
CA ARG A 238 1.39 17.82 -0.20
C ARG A 238 2.74 18.41 0.20
N ALA A 239 3.12 18.31 1.48
CA ALA A 239 4.36 18.84 2.01
C ALA A 239 5.60 18.26 1.33
N LEU A 240 5.61 16.95 1.07
CA LEU A 240 6.76 16.27 0.47
C LEU A 240 6.68 16.10 -1.05
N HIS A 241 5.65 16.64 -1.70
CA HIS A 241 5.53 16.59 -3.15
C HIS A 241 6.74 17.15 -3.93
N PRO A 242 7.46 18.20 -3.47
CA PRO A 242 8.69 18.66 -4.12
C PRO A 242 9.81 17.61 -4.18
N TRP A 243 9.84 16.66 -3.24
CA TRP A 243 10.85 15.60 -3.15
C TRP A 243 10.48 14.31 -3.88
N PHE A 244 9.27 14.21 -4.42
CA PHE A 244 8.91 13.09 -5.29
C PHE A 244 9.78 13.14 -6.55
N SER A 245 10.62 12.11 -6.72
CA SER A 245 11.52 11.98 -7.87
C SER A 245 11.01 10.95 -8.87
N SER A 246 10.83 11.40 -10.12
CA SER A 246 10.55 10.58 -11.29
C SER A 246 11.82 10.05 -11.99
N THR A 247 12.99 10.21 -11.35
CA THR A 247 14.30 9.82 -11.90
C THR A 247 15.02 8.84 -10.97
N MET A 248 16.12 8.24 -11.43
CA MET A 248 16.89 7.28 -10.61
C MET A 248 17.43 7.94 -9.34
N THR A 249 17.74 9.24 -9.42
CA THR A 249 18.31 9.99 -8.31
C THR A 249 17.19 10.50 -7.41
N GLN A 250 17.16 10.02 -6.17
CA GLN A 250 16.35 10.62 -5.12
C GLN A 250 17.08 11.85 -4.57
N GLN A 251 16.39 12.98 -4.53
CA GLN A 251 16.90 14.20 -3.89
C GLN A 251 17.03 13.98 -2.39
N GLU A 252 17.96 14.69 -1.74
CA GLU A 252 18.13 14.65 -0.29
C GLU A 252 16.83 15.07 0.39
N LEU A 253 16.32 14.19 1.26
CA LEU A 253 15.10 14.42 2.01
C LEU A 253 15.36 15.44 3.14
N PRO A 254 14.37 16.25 3.52
CA PRO A 254 14.53 17.19 4.62
C PRO A 254 14.78 16.43 5.93
N SER A 255 15.32 17.12 6.93
CA SER A 255 15.40 16.56 8.27
C SER A 255 13.99 16.22 8.78
N VAL A 256 13.86 15.26 9.71
CA VAL A 256 12.56 14.91 10.28
C VAL A 256 11.89 16.13 10.94
N ALA A 257 12.67 17.01 11.56
CA ALA A 257 12.16 18.23 12.19
C ALA A 257 11.59 19.21 11.16
N ASP A 258 12.34 19.49 10.08
CA ASP A 258 11.89 20.37 9.00
C ASP A 258 10.68 19.78 8.28
N ALA A 259 10.71 18.47 8.01
CA ALA A 259 9.59 17.75 7.40
C ALA A 259 8.32 17.88 8.24
N ARG A 260 8.41 17.68 9.57
CA ARG A 260 7.26 17.84 10.47
C ARG A 260 6.74 19.28 10.50
N ALA A 261 7.61 20.28 10.43
CA ALA A 261 7.20 21.68 10.34
C ALA A 261 6.45 21.98 9.04
N LEU A 262 6.92 21.44 7.91
CA LEU A 262 6.21 21.54 6.63
C LEU A 262 4.85 20.83 6.68
N VAL A 263 4.79 19.62 7.24
CA VAL A 263 3.54 18.87 7.40
C VAL A 263 2.53 19.62 8.25
N ALA A 264 2.95 20.25 9.36
CA ALA A 264 2.05 21.04 10.20
C ALA A 264 1.41 22.21 9.41
N LYS A 265 2.22 22.92 8.60
CA LYS A 265 1.71 23.99 7.73
C LYS A 265 0.74 23.48 6.67
N GLU A 266 1.05 22.37 6.02
CA GLU A 266 0.15 21.79 5.01
C GLU A 266 -1.09 21.15 5.63
N LEU A 267 -1.06 20.74 6.89
CA LEU A 267 -2.23 20.26 7.62
C LEU A 267 -3.22 21.40 7.85
N GLU A 268 -2.75 22.58 8.27
CA GLU A 268 -3.59 23.79 8.32
C GLU A 268 -4.16 24.13 6.95
N TRP A 269 -3.38 23.96 5.87
CA TRP A 269 -3.86 24.17 4.52
C TRP A 269 -4.99 23.18 4.18
N VAL A 270 -4.80 21.88 4.44
CA VAL A 270 -5.79 20.81 4.20
C VAL A 270 -7.11 21.11 4.91
N GLU A 271 -7.03 21.47 6.19
CA GLU A 271 -8.20 21.79 7.02
C GLU A 271 -9.03 22.98 6.48
N ASN A 272 -8.36 23.96 5.84
CA ASN A 272 -9.01 25.17 5.33
C ASN A 272 -9.46 25.07 3.87
N HIS A 273 -8.88 24.18 3.06
CA HIS A 273 -9.10 24.15 1.61
C HIS A 273 -9.81 22.89 1.09
N ILE A 274 -9.74 21.77 1.83
CA ILE A 274 -10.38 20.54 1.40
C ILE A 274 -11.77 20.45 2.03
N GLN A 275 -12.78 20.42 1.18
CA GLN A 275 -14.17 20.30 1.62
C GLN A 275 -14.39 18.98 2.35
N LYS A 276 -15.02 19.08 3.53
CA LYS A 276 -15.46 17.93 4.33
C LYS A 276 -16.96 17.70 4.12
N SER A 277 -17.35 16.44 4.17
CA SER A 277 -18.75 16.02 4.27
C SER A 277 -19.36 16.50 5.61
N SER A 278 -20.68 16.41 5.74
CA SER A 278 -21.41 16.89 6.94
C SER A 278 -21.02 16.19 8.25
N ASP A 279 -20.43 15.00 8.16
CA ASP A 279 -19.87 14.23 9.26
C ASP A 279 -18.41 14.60 9.59
N GLY A 280 -17.84 15.59 8.90
CA GLY A 280 -16.46 16.04 9.08
C GLY A 280 -15.42 15.20 8.36
N CYS A 281 -15.81 14.17 7.61
CA CYS A 281 -14.90 13.31 6.86
C CYS A 281 -14.59 13.89 5.47
N ILE A 282 -13.38 13.64 4.96
CA ILE A 282 -13.02 13.88 3.57
C ILE A 282 -13.24 12.57 2.81
N ARG A 283 -14.47 12.30 2.36
CA ARG A 283 -14.81 10.99 1.78
C ARG A 283 -14.11 10.79 0.46
N VAL A 284 -13.62 9.57 0.23
CA VAL A 284 -12.94 9.25 -1.04
C VAL A 284 -13.89 9.41 -2.23
N GLU A 285 -15.16 8.99 -2.06
CA GLU A 285 -16.19 9.07 -3.11
C GLU A 285 -16.53 10.50 -3.56
N ASP A 286 -16.26 11.51 -2.74
CA ASP A 286 -16.48 12.92 -3.10
C ASP A 286 -15.43 13.42 -4.12
N TRP A 287 -14.31 12.71 -4.29
CA TRP A 287 -13.15 13.15 -5.07
C TRP A 287 -12.64 12.15 -6.10
N GLN A 288 -12.86 10.84 -5.89
CA GLN A 288 -12.39 9.78 -6.77
C GLN A 288 -13.53 8.80 -7.10
N GLU A 289 -13.69 8.51 -8.38
CA GLU A 289 -14.60 7.50 -8.91
C GLU A 289 -13.82 6.48 -9.75
N PHE A 290 -14.22 5.21 -9.70
CA PHE A 290 -13.61 4.19 -10.55
C PHE A 290 -13.73 4.54 -12.03
N ALA A 291 -12.59 4.51 -12.74
CA ALA A 291 -12.53 4.73 -14.18
C ALA A 291 -11.78 3.58 -14.88
N PRO A 292 -12.43 2.80 -15.77
CA PRO A 292 -11.76 1.78 -16.56
C PRO A 292 -11.00 2.42 -17.73
N VAL A 293 -9.77 2.87 -17.47
CA VAL A 293 -8.94 3.61 -18.45
C VAL A 293 -8.32 2.74 -19.55
N ALA A 294 -8.20 1.43 -19.35
CA ALA A 294 -7.65 0.49 -20.28
C ALA A 294 -8.74 -0.50 -20.75
N PRO A 295 -8.62 -1.10 -21.95
CA PRO A 295 -9.54 -2.15 -22.38
C PRO A 295 -9.54 -3.33 -21.40
N GLY A 296 -10.74 -3.77 -21.03
CA GLY A 296 -10.92 -5.00 -20.26
C GLY A 296 -10.56 -6.24 -21.09
N HIS A 297 -10.17 -7.32 -20.42
CA HIS A 297 -9.99 -8.60 -21.09
C HIS A 297 -11.34 -9.20 -21.50
N ASP A 298 -11.48 -9.54 -22.78
CA ASP A 298 -12.63 -10.23 -23.35
C ASP A 298 -12.21 -11.64 -23.80
N PRO A 299 -12.66 -12.71 -23.11
CA PRO A 299 -12.34 -14.09 -23.47
C PRO A 299 -12.84 -14.50 -24.86
N ASP A 300 -13.91 -13.88 -25.36
CA ASP A 300 -14.57 -14.27 -26.62
C ASP A 300 -13.91 -13.61 -27.85
N ASN A 301 -13.03 -12.63 -27.62
CA ASN A 301 -12.41 -11.81 -28.66
C ASN A 301 -10.88 -11.78 -28.52
N GLU A 302 -10.28 -12.89 -28.07
CA GLU A 302 -8.82 -13.04 -27.96
C GLU A 302 -8.14 -12.96 -29.34
N THR A 303 -7.76 -11.76 -29.75
CA THR A 303 -6.74 -11.61 -30.80
C THR A 303 -5.42 -12.15 -30.27
N SER A 304 -4.75 -13.01 -31.05
CA SER A 304 -3.46 -13.63 -30.71
C SER A 304 -2.53 -12.65 -29.99
N SER A 305 -2.18 -12.98 -28.74
CA SER A 305 -1.36 -12.17 -27.84
C SER A 305 -0.14 -11.61 -28.57
N SER A 306 -0.13 -10.31 -28.86
CA SER A 306 1.12 -9.63 -29.18
C SER A 306 1.99 -9.71 -27.90
N ASN A 307 3.29 -9.94 -28.04
CA ASN A 307 4.23 -9.87 -26.92
C ASN A 307 4.46 -8.41 -26.44
N GLU A 308 3.60 -7.48 -26.84
CA GLU A 308 3.75 -6.06 -26.60
C GLU A 308 3.19 -5.71 -25.20
N GLN A 309 3.88 -4.80 -24.53
CA GLN A 309 3.36 -4.25 -23.28
C GLN A 309 2.25 -3.25 -23.58
N PRO A 310 1.25 -3.12 -22.68
CA PRO A 310 0.21 -2.12 -22.85
C PRO A 310 0.83 -0.71 -22.91
N PRO A 311 0.21 0.23 -23.64
CA PRO A 311 0.62 1.62 -23.59
C PRO A 311 0.36 2.21 -22.20
N HIS A 312 0.93 3.39 -21.95
CA HIS A 312 0.63 4.17 -20.76
C HIS A 312 -0.79 4.77 -20.86
N TYR A 313 -1.58 4.63 -19.81
CA TYR A 313 -2.92 5.21 -19.70
C TYR A 313 -2.92 6.28 -18.61
N LEU A 314 -3.54 7.42 -18.89
CA LEU A 314 -3.73 8.46 -17.88
C LEU A 314 -4.91 8.09 -17.00
N ASN A 315 -4.76 8.22 -15.68
CA ASN A 315 -5.82 7.88 -14.74
C ASN A 315 -6.49 9.14 -14.15
N PRO A 316 -7.79 9.38 -14.42
CA PRO A 316 -8.48 10.58 -13.93
C PRO A 316 -8.59 10.61 -12.40
N GLN A 317 -8.53 9.47 -11.71
CA GLN A 317 -8.53 9.42 -10.24
C GLN A 317 -7.27 10.07 -9.66
N THR A 318 -6.12 9.90 -10.31
CA THR A 318 -4.85 10.51 -9.91
C THR A 318 -4.85 11.99 -10.19
N THR A 319 -5.36 12.40 -11.37
CA THR A 319 -5.55 13.82 -11.69
C THR A 319 -6.50 14.51 -10.71
N ALA A 320 -7.61 13.85 -10.34
CA ALA A 320 -8.55 14.39 -9.36
C ALA A 320 -7.92 14.54 -7.97
N PHE A 321 -7.14 13.54 -7.53
CA PHE A 321 -6.40 13.60 -6.27
C PHE A 321 -5.35 14.74 -6.26
N CYS A 322 -4.54 14.86 -7.32
CA CYS A 322 -3.54 15.93 -7.43
C CYS A 322 -4.20 17.31 -7.47
N LYS A 323 -5.33 17.45 -8.17
CA LYS A 323 -6.13 18.69 -8.22
C LYS A 323 -6.72 19.04 -6.86
N MET A 324 -7.29 18.07 -6.15
CA MET A 324 -7.80 18.24 -4.77
C MET A 324 -6.70 18.79 -3.86
N LEU A 325 -5.50 18.22 -3.95
CA LEU A 325 -4.36 18.65 -3.15
C LEU A 325 -3.62 19.86 -3.71
N GLY A 326 -4.00 20.42 -4.86
CA GLY A 326 -3.29 21.54 -5.49
C GLY A 326 -1.80 21.26 -5.74
N ILE A 327 -1.45 20.03 -6.15
CA ILE A 327 -0.09 19.59 -6.49
C ILE A 327 0.00 19.21 -7.97
N GLU A 328 1.23 19.16 -8.51
CA GLU A 328 1.48 18.71 -9.88
C GLU A 328 1.17 17.21 -10.01
N ASP A 329 0.53 16.81 -11.10
CA ASP A 329 0.34 15.39 -11.43
C ASP A 329 1.63 14.88 -12.09
N LYS A 330 2.53 14.32 -11.27
CA LYS A 330 3.83 13.73 -11.71
C LYS A 330 3.74 12.25 -12.06
N VAL A 331 2.56 11.65 -11.94
CA VAL A 331 2.33 10.21 -12.17
C VAL A 331 1.83 9.99 -13.58
N ASN A 332 0.90 10.84 -14.05
CA ASN A 332 0.35 10.81 -15.41
C ASN A 332 1.26 11.49 -16.46
N THR A 333 2.57 11.57 -16.22
CA THR A 333 3.56 12.29 -17.08
C THR A 333 4.39 11.38 -17.94
#